data_AF-A0A2M7THX6-F1
#
_entry.id   AF-A0A2M7THX6-F1
#
_cell.length_a   1.000
_cell.length_b   1.000
_cell.length_c   1.000
_cell.angle_alpha   90.00
_cell.angle_beta   90.00
_cell.angle_gamma   90.00
#
_symmetry.space_group_name_H-M   'P 1'
#
loop_
_entity.id
_entity.type
_entity.pdbx_description
1 polymer ?
#
loop_
_entity_poly.entity_id
_entity_poly.type
_entity_poly.pdbx_seq_one_letter_code
_entity_poly.pdbx_strand_id
1 'polypeptide(L)'
;MNQNDSFKNLTSIILTYHPQANISLLKNAYAFADMAYVNNKRIDGSPLMQHALETAHILADIQVDEHTIAAGLLHDVIHETDIVIDDLSDEFDTETIKLIAGISKLKTYTTKQSELAYAQQLRNLFLATTEDIRVVLVRLAEKIHNLRTINSLPEEKQRVVAQKAIDIYAPLADLLGVQKFKRELEDRAFEILKPEESQLIQEYYNRNFGSQHGEMDLITSELANTLLNRSIPHSLYGRMKARYSTYRKFLADNPHALSLEQYLETLHDKIAFTVIAQSPEDCYRCLSTLRREFPSAKNIVKDYIANPKPNGYRSIHTYIAVQNDIPCEVQIKTRDMHEFNEHGPAAHAFYKLIGRKRGSLLSTPENKIMQIKELLNWKDSILNENQKATKLTTFHSQIYVFTPKADVIELPNDATPIDFAYHIHTKIGDGMRGAYVNGKFVGIDHTLKNGDVCEILSHKGRRKPSADWLRIAKTASARSQIRKSLLSK
;
A
#
# COMPACT_ATOMS: atom_id res chain seq x y z
N MET A 1 21.62 14.98 -15.75
CA MET A 1 22.20 13.66 -16.07
C MET A 1 21.69 13.26 -17.44
N ASN A 2 22.52 12.71 -18.33
CA ASN A 2 22.02 12.14 -19.58
C ASN A 2 21.16 10.89 -19.27
N GLN A 3 20.15 10.56 -20.07
CA GLN A 3 19.24 9.43 -19.82
C GLN A 3 20.00 8.10 -19.67
N ASN A 4 21.04 7.91 -20.49
CA ASN A 4 21.94 6.75 -20.40
C ASN A 4 22.71 6.68 -19.07
N ASP A 5 23.12 7.82 -18.51
CA ASP A 5 23.81 7.85 -17.21
C ASP A 5 22.84 7.57 -16.06
N SER A 6 21.60 8.06 -16.19
CA SER A 6 20.53 7.74 -15.23
C SER A 6 20.22 6.24 -15.21
N PHE A 7 20.15 5.59 -16.38
CA PHE A 7 19.94 4.14 -16.45
C PHE A 7 21.12 3.32 -15.91
N LYS A 8 22.37 3.76 -16.16
CA LYS A 8 23.55 3.15 -15.55
C LYS A 8 23.53 3.27 -14.01
N ASN A 9 23.09 4.42 -13.50
CA ASN A 9 22.91 4.61 -12.06
C ASN A 9 21.82 3.65 -11.53
N LEU A 10 20.67 3.57 -12.20
CA LEU A 10 19.58 2.66 -11.83
C LEU A 10 20.07 1.20 -11.71
N THR A 11 20.76 0.70 -12.74
CA THR A 11 21.31 -0.67 -12.73
C THR A 11 22.33 -0.88 -11.63
N SER A 12 23.16 0.13 -11.32
CA SER A 12 24.12 0.08 -10.22
C SER A 12 23.42 -0.01 -8.86
N ILE A 13 22.36 0.79 -8.64
CA ILE A 13 21.53 0.74 -7.43
C ILE A 13 20.92 -0.66 -7.27
N ILE A 14 20.33 -1.21 -8.34
CA ILE A 14 19.70 -2.53 -8.31
C ILE A 14 20.70 -3.61 -7.90
N LEU A 15 21.91 -3.58 -8.45
CA LEU A 15 22.96 -4.56 -8.11
C LEU A 15 23.42 -4.49 -6.65
N THR A 16 23.19 -3.37 -5.94
CA THR A 16 23.53 -3.28 -4.51
C THR A 16 22.65 -4.15 -3.62
N TYR A 17 21.37 -4.30 -3.95
CA TYR A 17 20.42 -5.12 -3.18
C TYR A 17 20.02 -6.42 -3.91
N HIS A 18 20.22 -6.51 -5.22
CA HIS A 18 20.03 -7.72 -6.02
C HIS A 18 21.22 -7.99 -6.95
N PRO A 19 22.32 -8.57 -6.44
CA PRO A 19 23.50 -8.86 -7.25
C PRO A 19 23.27 -9.84 -8.41
N GLN A 20 22.21 -10.65 -8.34
CA GLN A 20 21.82 -11.64 -9.37
C GLN A 20 20.72 -11.13 -10.30
N ALA A 21 20.40 -9.83 -10.27
CA ALA A 21 19.37 -9.24 -11.11
C ALA A 21 19.61 -9.52 -12.59
N ASN A 22 18.54 -9.83 -13.32
CA ASN A 22 18.59 -9.91 -14.77
C ASN A 22 18.74 -8.52 -15.40
N ILE A 23 19.97 -8.03 -15.48
CA ILE A 23 20.29 -6.72 -16.07
C ILE A 23 19.96 -6.71 -17.59
N SER A 24 19.99 -7.86 -18.25
CA SER A 24 19.62 -7.94 -19.67
C SER A 24 18.15 -7.60 -19.89
N LEU A 25 17.24 -8.07 -19.01
CA LEU A 25 15.83 -7.69 -19.03
C LEU A 25 15.67 -6.16 -18.92
N LEU A 26 16.36 -5.53 -17.97
CA LEU A 26 16.29 -4.09 -17.77
C LEU A 26 16.84 -3.29 -18.95
N LYS A 27 17.94 -3.77 -19.56
CA LYS A 27 18.51 -3.15 -20.76
C LYS A 27 17.55 -3.22 -21.94
N ASN A 28 16.90 -4.36 -22.14
CA ASN A 28 15.90 -4.54 -23.18
C ASN A 28 14.69 -3.64 -22.93
N ALA A 29 14.18 -3.58 -21.69
CA ALA A 29 13.09 -2.69 -21.31
C ALA A 29 13.42 -1.22 -21.54
N TYR A 30 14.63 -0.80 -21.17
CA TYR A 30 15.11 0.57 -21.41
C TYR A 30 15.19 0.89 -22.91
N ALA A 31 15.81 0.03 -23.71
CA ALA A 31 15.96 0.25 -25.15
C ALA A 31 14.60 0.30 -25.85
N PHE A 32 13.68 -0.59 -25.46
CA PHE A 32 12.31 -0.60 -25.97
C PHE A 32 11.56 0.68 -25.60
N ALA A 33 11.60 1.07 -24.33
CA ALA A 33 10.95 2.30 -23.85
C ALA A 33 11.52 3.55 -24.52
N ASP A 34 12.84 3.63 -24.69
CA ASP A 34 13.50 4.76 -25.36
C ASP A 34 13.00 4.91 -26.80
N MET A 35 12.96 3.81 -27.56
CA MET A 35 12.41 3.80 -28.92
C MET A 35 10.92 4.14 -28.96
N ALA A 36 10.12 3.56 -28.07
CA ALA A 36 8.69 3.76 -28.02
C ALA A 36 8.31 5.22 -27.66
N TYR A 37 9.07 5.85 -26.77
CA TYR A 37 8.79 7.18 -26.23
C TYR A 37 9.49 8.33 -26.96
N VAL A 38 10.26 8.07 -28.02
CA VAL A 38 11.08 9.08 -28.73
C VAL A 38 10.30 10.35 -29.09
N ASN A 39 9.04 10.21 -29.49
CA ASN A 39 8.20 11.33 -29.93
C ASN A 39 7.22 11.82 -28.84
N ASN A 40 7.22 11.18 -27.67
CA ASN A 40 6.26 11.45 -26.60
C ASN A 40 6.84 12.41 -25.58
N LYS A 41 6.09 13.48 -25.31
CA LYS A 41 6.41 14.48 -24.28
C LYS A 41 5.28 14.55 -23.27
N ARG A 42 5.64 14.83 -22.03
CA ARG A 42 4.68 15.12 -20.96
C ARG A 42 4.13 16.53 -21.10
N ILE A 43 3.11 16.81 -20.30
CA ILE A 43 2.43 18.13 -20.24
C ILE A 43 3.42 19.26 -19.89
N ASP A 44 4.46 18.94 -19.11
CA ASP A 44 5.53 19.88 -18.75
C ASP A 44 6.61 20.06 -19.84
N GLY A 45 6.45 19.39 -20.99
CA GLY A 45 7.40 19.39 -22.10
C GLY A 45 8.60 18.45 -21.93
N SER A 46 8.73 17.77 -20.79
CA SER A 46 9.80 16.79 -20.56
C SER A 46 9.59 15.50 -21.38
N PRO A 47 10.66 14.78 -21.77
CA PRO A 47 10.54 13.51 -22.47
C PRO A 47 9.81 12.46 -21.61
N LEU A 48 8.88 11.70 -22.19
CA LEU A 48 8.16 10.65 -21.47
C LEU A 48 9.11 9.58 -20.92
N MET A 49 10.21 9.30 -21.63
CA MET A 49 11.27 8.40 -21.17
C MET A 49 11.91 8.83 -19.84
N GLN A 50 12.03 10.14 -19.59
CA GLN A 50 12.52 10.63 -18.31
C GLN A 50 11.56 10.25 -17.17
N HIS A 51 10.25 10.29 -17.41
CA HIS A 51 9.26 9.88 -16.42
C HIS A 51 9.25 8.38 -16.14
N ALA A 52 9.44 7.57 -17.17
CA ALA A 52 9.62 6.14 -17.01
C ALA A 52 10.87 5.81 -16.16
N LEU A 53 12.00 6.49 -16.43
CA LEU A 53 13.24 6.33 -15.64
C LEU A 53 13.07 6.75 -14.18
N GLU A 54 12.48 7.92 -13.91
CA GLU A 54 12.25 8.37 -12.54
C GLU A 54 11.30 7.43 -11.78
N THR A 55 10.27 6.90 -12.47
CA THR A 55 9.37 5.88 -11.89
C THR A 55 10.15 4.61 -11.53
N ALA A 56 11.05 4.16 -12.41
CA ALA A 56 11.92 3.01 -12.15
C ALA A 56 12.89 3.25 -10.98
N HIS A 57 13.43 4.46 -10.83
CA HIS A 57 14.25 4.84 -9.67
C HIS A 57 13.46 4.82 -8.36
N ILE A 58 12.23 5.37 -8.36
CA ILE A 58 11.35 5.33 -7.18
C ILE A 58 10.99 3.89 -6.79
N LEU A 59 10.87 2.98 -7.76
CA LEU A 59 10.71 1.55 -7.49
C LEU A 59 11.98 0.92 -6.93
N ALA A 60 13.16 1.21 -7.50
CA ALA A 60 14.43 0.73 -6.98
C ALA A 60 14.69 1.21 -5.54
N ASP A 61 14.17 2.38 -5.19
CA ASP A 61 14.20 2.99 -3.85
C ASP A 61 13.49 2.16 -2.77
N ILE A 62 12.58 1.27 -3.17
CA ILE A 62 11.93 0.29 -2.29
C ILE A 62 12.40 -1.15 -2.58
N GLN A 63 13.51 -1.32 -3.28
CA GLN A 63 14.21 -2.60 -3.48
C GLN A 63 13.33 -3.73 -4.05
N VAL A 64 12.49 -3.42 -5.04
CA VAL A 64 11.67 -4.43 -5.76
C VAL A 64 12.48 -5.18 -6.82
N ASP A 65 11.91 -6.27 -7.34
CA ASP A 65 12.54 -7.12 -8.36
C ASP A 65 12.64 -6.45 -9.74
N GLU A 66 13.54 -6.98 -10.58
CA GLU A 66 13.80 -6.48 -11.93
C GLU A 66 12.58 -6.49 -12.86
N HIS A 67 11.62 -7.40 -12.69
CA HIS A 67 10.40 -7.42 -13.51
C HIS A 67 9.49 -6.25 -13.14
N THR A 68 9.39 -5.91 -11.86
CA THR A 68 8.67 -4.70 -11.42
C THR A 68 9.30 -3.44 -11.98
N ILE A 69 10.64 -3.35 -11.97
CA ILE A 69 11.37 -2.19 -12.49
C ILE A 69 11.22 -2.09 -14.01
N ALA A 70 11.36 -3.21 -14.73
CA ALA A 70 11.10 -3.28 -16.17
C ALA A 70 9.67 -2.85 -16.50
N ALA A 71 8.68 -3.33 -15.75
CA ALA A 71 7.29 -2.90 -15.91
C ALA A 71 7.12 -1.40 -15.64
N GLY A 72 7.87 -0.81 -14.68
CA GLY A 72 7.93 0.63 -14.44
C GLY A 72 8.47 1.44 -15.62
N LEU A 73 9.52 0.94 -16.30
CA LEU A 73 10.03 1.55 -17.52
C LEU A 73 9.02 1.52 -18.67
N LEU A 74 8.20 0.47 -18.74
CA LEU A 74 7.25 0.24 -19.83
C LEU A 74 5.80 0.66 -19.51
N HIS A 75 5.58 1.24 -18.33
CA HIS A 75 4.24 1.35 -17.73
C HIS A 75 3.27 2.27 -18.49
N ASP A 76 3.76 3.12 -19.39
CA ASP A 76 2.98 4.03 -20.24
C ASP A 76 2.93 3.60 -21.72
N VAL A 77 3.69 2.56 -22.12
CA VAL A 77 3.84 2.19 -23.55
C VAL A 77 2.49 2.00 -24.22
N ILE A 78 1.59 1.22 -23.62
CA ILE A 78 0.29 0.89 -24.20
C ILE A 78 -0.68 2.10 -24.26
N HIS A 79 -0.49 3.10 -23.39
CA HIS A 79 -1.42 4.24 -23.30
C HIS A 79 -0.96 5.44 -24.11
N GLU A 80 0.35 5.62 -24.23
CA GLU A 80 0.95 6.80 -24.84
C GLU A 80 1.48 6.51 -26.26
N THR A 81 1.51 5.26 -26.70
CA THR A 81 2.01 4.85 -28.03
C THR A 81 1.04 3.92 -28.74
N ASP A 82 1.29 3.63 -30.02
CA ASP A 82 0.48 2.71 -30.83
C ASP A 82 0.80 1.21 -30.59
N ILE A 83 1.70 0.92 -29.66
CA ILE A 83 2.18 -0.43 -29.35
C ILE A 83 1.12 -1.19 -28.53
N VAL A 84 0.81 -2.42 -28.94
CA VAL A 84 -0.14 -3.29 -28.24
C VAL A 84 0.59 -4.34 -27.39
N ILE A 85 -0.16 -5.05 -26.54
CA ILE A 85 0.43 -6.02 -25.63
C ILE A 85 1.01 -7.25 -26.34
N ASP A 86 0.49 -7.56 -27.53
CA ASP A 86 0.98 -8.67 -28.35
C ASP A 86 2.40 -8.36 -28.86
N ASP A 87 2.69 -7.11 -29.26
CA ASP A 87 4.03 -6.68 -29.69
C ASP A 87 5.06 -6.84 -28.56
N LEU A 88 4.65 -6.57 -27.32
CA LEU A 88 5.51 -6.74 -26.15
C LEU A 88 5.78 -8.22 -25.84
N SER A 89 4.82 -9.10 -26.13
CA SER A 89 4.88 -10.53 -25.78
C SER A 89 5.96 -11.29 -26.53
N ASP A 90 6.43 -10.76 -27.65
CA ASP A 90 7.55 -11.32 -28.41
C ASP A 90 8.93 -10.92 -27.82
N GLU A 91 8.99 -9.80 -27.09
CA GLU A 91 10.23 -9.22 -26.56
C GLU A 91 10.46 -9.49 -25.07
N PHE A 92 9.39 -9.69 -24.30
CA PHE A 92 9.45 -9.83 -22.85
C PHE A 92 8.83 -11.14 -22.36
N ASP A 93 9.31 -11.60 -21.20
CA ASP A 93 8.83 -12.81 -20.58
C ASP A 93 7.41 -12.67 -20.01
N THR A 94 6.74 -13.81 -19.82
CA THR A 94 5.33 -13.86 -19.40
C THR A 94 5.06 -13.11 -18.08
N GLU A 95 6.04 -13.02 -17.18
CA GLU A 95 5.87 -12.32 -15.90
C GLU A 95 5.82 -10.81 -16.11
N THR A 96 6.77 -10.25 -16.85
CA THR A 96 6.81 -8.83 -17.20
C THR A 96 5.54 -8.42 -17.97
N ILE A 97 5.08 -9.24 -18.92
CA ILE A 97 3.86 -8.98 -19.69
C ILE A 97 2.61 -8.95 -18.82
N LYS A 98 2.48 -9.86 -17.86
CA LYS A 98 1.36 -9.84 -16.91
C LYS A 98 1.32 -8.55 -16.09
N LEU A 99 2.49 -8.07 -15.65
CA LEU A 99 2.59 -6.80 -14.92
C LEU A 99 2.15 -5.62 -15.79
N ILE A 100 2.67 -5.51 -17.01
CA ILE A 100 2.31 -4.45 -17.95
C ILE A 100 0.81 -4.49 -18.28
N ALA A 101 0.25 -5.69 -18.51
CA ALA A 101 -1.18 -5.88 -18.73
C ALA A 101 -2.01 -5.37 -17.53
N GLY A 102 -1.60 -5.73 -16.31
CA GLY A 102 -2.25 -5.30 -15.09
C GLY A 102 -2.22 -3.79 -14.91
N ILE A 103 -1.07 -3.16 -15.17
CA ILE A 103 -0.91 -1.70 -15.10
C ILE A 103 -1.80 -1.01 -16.13
N SER A 104 -1.81 -1.52 -17.37
CA SER A 104 -2.60 -0.94 -18.45
C SER A 104 -4.09 -1.00 -18.15
N LYS A 105 -4.60 -2.16 -17.73
CA LYS A 105 -6.00 -2.33 -17.28
C LYS A 105 -6.34 -1.32 -16.19
N LEU A 106 -5.50 -1.22 -15.17
CA LEU A 106 -5.71 -0.28 -14.07
C LEU A 106 -5.86 1.16 -14.57
N LYS A 107 -5.00 1.60 -15.49
CA LYS A 107 -5.06 2.94 -16.09
C LYS A 107 -6.37 3.17 -16.84
N THR A 108 -6.77 2.26 -17.73
CA THR A 108 -8.01 2.37 -18.53
C THR A 108 -9.24 2.60 -17.66
N TYR A 109 -9.34 1.92 -16.51
CA TYR A 109 -10.51 2.06 -15.65
C TYR A 109 -10.53 3.36 -14.82
N THR A 110 -9.40 4.04 -14.65
CA THR A 110 -9.30 5.30 -13.87
C THR A 110 -9.66 6.56 -14.66
N THR A 111 -9.84 6.46 -15.98
CA THR A 111 -10.01 7.62 -16.87
C THR A 111 -11.48 8.07 -17.06
N LYS A 112 -12.48 7.32 -16.57
CA LYS A 112 -13.90 7.70 -16.71
C LYS A 112 -14.31 8.75 -15.65
N GLN A 113 -14.57 9.98 -16.09
CA GLN A 113 -14.97 11.16 -15.29
C GLN A 113 -16.43 11.10 -14.80
N SER A 114 -16.71 10.46 -13.67
CA SER A 114 -17.93 10.78 -12.91
C SER A 114 -17.63 10.79 -11.41
N GLU A 115 -18.43 11.45 -10.59
CA GLU A 115 -18.29 11.41 -9.12
C GLU A 115 -18.47 9.98 -8.56
N LEU A 116 -19.13 9.10 -9.34
CA LEU A 116 -19.18 7.64 -9.12
C LEU A 116 -17.83 6.92 -9.38
N ALA A 117 -16.80 7.63 -9.86
CA ALA A 117 -15.50 7.07 -10.24
C ALA A 117 -14.57 6.80 -9.07
N TYR A 118 -14.77 7.41 -7.90
CA TYR A 118 -13.89 7.18 -6.73
C TYR A 118 -14.00 5.73 -6.23
N ALA A 119 -15.22 5.24 -6.06
CA ALA A 119 -15.49 3.86 -5.64
C ALA A 119 -15.03 2.83 -6.69
N GLN A 120 -15.17 3.16 -7.99
CA GLN A 120 -14.62 2.37 -9.10
C GLN A 120 -13.10 2.32 -9.04
N GLN A 121 -12.45 3.48 -8.90
CA GLN A 121 -11.00 3.59 -8.90
C GLN A 121 -10.40 2.81 -7.73
N LEU A 122 -10.99 2.93 -6.54
CA LEU A 122 -10.64 2.09 -5.39
C LEU A 122 -10.87 0.60 -5.67
N ARG A 123 -12.00 0.22 -6.30
CA ARG A 123 -12.29 -1.16 -6.70
C ARG A 123 -11.22 -1.72 -7.65
N ASN A 124 -10.81 -0.94 -8.65
CA ASN A 124 -9.85 -1.43 -9.65
C ASN A 124 -8.44 -1.52 -9.07
N LEU A 125 -8.06 -0.56 -8.23
CA LEU A 125 -6.83 -0.65 -7.42
C LEU A 125 -6.85 -1.93 -6.58
N PHE A 126 -7.96 -2.21 -5.91
CA PHE A 126 -8.18 -3.43 -5.15
C PHE A 126 -8.03 -4.71 -5.99
N LEU A 127 -8.69 -4.81 -7.15
CA LEU A 127 -8.60 -5.99 -8.02
C LEU A 127 -7.15 -6.21 -8.49
N ALA A 128 -6.48 -5.14 -8.91
CA ALA A 128 -5.08 -5.20 -9.29
C ALA A 128 -4.18 -5.65 -8.13
N THR A 129 -4.46 -5.20 -6.90
CA THR A 129 -3.71 -5.63 -5.70
C THR A 129 -3.88 -7.12 -5.43
N THR A 130 -5.07 -7.66 -5.67
CA THR A 130 -5.37 -9.08 -5.44
C THR A 130 -4.69 -9.99 -6.46
N GLU A 131 -4.55 -9.54 -7.71
CA GLU A 131 -3.84 -10.27 -8.77
C GLU A 131 -2.31 -10.18 -8.59
N ASP A 132 -1.76 -8.97 -8.49
CA ASP A 132 -0.33 -8.75 -8.24
C ASP A 132 -0.07 -7.37 -7.62
N ILE A 133 0.41 -7.36 -6.37
CA ILE A 133 0.76 -6.14 -5.62
C ILE A 133 1.75 -5.24 -6.37
N ARG A 134 2.63 -5.81 -7.21
CA ARG A 134 3.64 -5.06 -7.97
C ARG A 134 3.03 -4.08 -8.96
N VAL A 135 1.86 -4.40 -9.53
CA VAL A 135 1.09 -3.48 -10.38
C VAL A 135 0.74 -2.20 -9.63
N VAL A 136 0.35 -2.33 -8.36
CA VAL A 136 0.00 -1.19 -7.51
C VAL A 136 1.24 -0.41 -7.10
N LEU A 137 2.37 -1.07 -6.83
CA LEU A 137 3.64 -0.40 -6.52
C LEU A 137 4.09 0.48 -7.69
N VAL A 138 4.02 -0.02 -8.93
CA VAL A 138 4.32 0.79 -10.13
C VAL A 138 3.38 2.00 -10.21
N ARG A 139 2.08 1.82 -9.93
CA ARG A 139 1.14 2.94 -9.91
C ARG A 139 1.46 3.96 -8.82
N LEU A 140 1.84 3.54 -7.61
CA LEU A 140 2.21 4.44 -6.54
C LEU A 140 3.48 5.24 -6.90
N ALA A 141 4.49 4.58 -7.46
CA ALA A 141 5.71 5.22 -7.93
C ALA A 141 5.42 6.27 -9.02
N GLU A 142 4.56 5.94 -9.98
CA GLU A 142 4.07 6.88 -10.99
C GLU A 142 3.38 8.10 -10.35
N LYS A 143 2.53 7.91 -9.34
CA LYS A 143 1.85 9.02 -8.66
C LYS A 143 2.80 9.88 -7.85
N ILE A 144 3.82 9.30 -7.20
CA ILE A 144 4.89 10.04 -6.55
C ILE A 144 5.61 10.92 -7.57
N HIS A 145 6.02 10.37 -8.71
CA HIS A 145 6.70 11.16 -9.72
C HIS A 145 5.80 12.27 -10.30
N ASN A 146 4.52 11.99 -10.51
CA ASN A 146 3.55 13.01 -10.93
C ASN A 146 3.44 14.18 -9.94
N LEU A 147 3.48 13.92 -8.62
CA LEU A 147 3.50 14.97 -7.61
C LEU A 147 4.82 15.75 -7.60
N ARG A 148 5.96 15.08 -7.85
CA ARG A 148 7.27 15.75 -7.95
C ARG A 148 7.34 16.74 -9.11
N THR A 149 6.61 16.49 -10.20
CA THR A 149 6.61 17.32 -11.43
C THR A 149 5.28 18.05 -11.66
N ILE A 150 4.52 18.33 -10.60
CA ILE A 150 3.13 18.79 -10.73
C ILE A 150 2.99 20.26 -11.16
N ASN A 151 4.04 21.05 -10.96
CA ASN A 151 4.03 22.52 -11.07
C ASN A 151 3.61 23.04 -12.45
N SER A 152 3.70 22.21 -13.49
CA SER A 152 3.35 22.55 -14.87
C SER A 152 1.84 22.46 -15.16
N LEU A 153 1.05 21.91 -14.23
CA LEU A 153 -0.41 21.85 -14.35
C LEU A 153 -1.08 23.12 -13.79
N PRO A 154 -2.30 23.48 -14.24
CA PRO A 154 -3.10 24.53 -13.60
C PRO A 154 -3.38 24.19 -12.13
N GLU A 155 -3.38 25.19 -11.24
CA GLU A 155 -3.50 25.02 -9.78
C GLU A 155 -4.71 24.15 -9.37
N GLU A 156 -5.86 24.33 -10.02
CA GLU A 156 -7.05 23.52 -9.78
C GLU A 156 -6.79 22.02 -10.00
N LYS A 157 -6.10 21.66 -11.09
CA LYS A 157 -5.72 20.27 -11.37
C LYS A 157 -4.67 19.78 -10.39
N GLN A 158 -3.74 20.63 -9.96
CA GLN A 158 -2.75 20.25 -8.94
C GLN A 158 -3.43 19.85 -7.64
N ARG A 159 -4.39 20.67 -7.16
CA ARG A 159 -5.17 20.38 -5.95
C ARG A 159 -5.95 19.08 -6.06
N VAL A 160 -6.61 18.81 -7.19
CA VAL A 160 -7.32 17.55 -7.40
C VAL A 160 -6.39 16.33 -7.33
N VAL A 161 -5.21 16.41 -7.95
CA VAL A 161 -4.22 15.31 -7.92
C VAL A 161 -3.64 15.12 -6.51
N ALA A 162 -3.31 16.21 -5.82
CA ALA A 162 -2.82 16.17 -4.44
C ALA A 162 -3.87 15.61 -3.47
N GLN A 163 -5.13 16.01 -3.60
CA GLN A 163 -6.23 15.49 -2.79
C GLN A 163 -6.38 13.98 -2.99
N LYS A 164 -6.33 13.50 -4.25
CA LYS A 164 -6.33 12.06 -4.54
C LYS A 164 -5.12 11.32 -3.94
N ALA A 165 -3.96 11.97 -3.83
CA ALA A 165 -2.79 11.37 -3.20
C ALA A 165 -3.00 11.09 -1.71
N ILE A 166 -3.59 12.03 -0.97
CA ILE A 166 -3.94 11.84 0.45
C ILE A 166 -5.11 10.88 0.61
N ASP A 167 -6.15 11.01 -0.21
CA ASP A 167 -7.39 10.26 0.01
C ASP A 167 -7.29 8.82 -0.46
N ILE A 168 -6.48 8.52 -1.48
CA ILE A 168 -6.41 7.19 -2.11
C ILE A 168 -5.02 6.57 -1.94
N TYR A 169 -4.00 7.23 -2.49
CA TYR A 169 -2.73 6.58 -2.76
C TYR A 169 -1.87 6.42 -1.51
N ALA A 170 -1.88 7.39 -0.59
CA ALA A 170 -1.17 7.29 0.69
C ALA A 170 -1.78 6.20 1.60
N PRO A 171 -3.10 6.11 1.80
CA PRO A 171 -3.74 4.99 2.51
C PRO A 171 -3.43 3.63 1.87
N LEU A 172 -3.40 3.57 0.54
CA LEU A 172 -3.03 2.35 -0.17
C LEU A 172 -1.58 1.96 0.10
N ALA A 173 -0.64 2.91 0.05
CA ALA A 173 0.75 2.66 0.41
C ALA A 173 0.90 2.21 1.89
N ASP A 174 0.12 2.80 2.81
CA ASP A 174 0.09 2.40 4.22
C ASP A 174 -0.35 0.95 4.39
N LEU A 175 -1.41 0.56 3.66
CA LEU A 175 -1.92 -0.79 3.70
C LEU A 175 -0.92 -1.81 3.15
N LEU A 176 -0.26 -1.47 2.04
CA LEU A 176 0.80 -2.30 1.47
C LEU A 176 2.06 -2.32 2.35
N GLY A 177 2.09 -1.58 3.47
CA GLY A 177 3.23 -1.53 4.37
C GLY A 177 4.42 -0.74 3.83
N VAL A 178 4.24 0.05 2.76
CA VAL A 178 5.31 0.84 2.12
C VAL A 178 5.33 2.25 2.70
N GLN A 179 5.86 2.39 3.92
CA GLN A 179 5.83 3.67 4.65
C GLN A 179 6.65 4.77 3.99
N LYS A 180 7.68 4.42 3.19
CA LYS A 180 8.44 5.39 2.39
C LYS A 180 7.52 6.09 1.38
N PHE A 181 6.76 5.33 0.60
CA PHE A 181 5.81 5.87 -0.38
C PHE A 181 4.68 6.65 0.27
N LYS A 182 4.10 6.14 1.36
CA LYS A 182 3.06 6.85 2.11
C LYS A 182 3.49 8.26 2.50
N ARG A 183 4.63 8.37 3.20
CA ARG A 183 5.15 9.65 3.68
C ARG A 183 5.41 10.62 2.54
N GLU A 184 5.97 10.12 1.45
CA GLU A 184 6.26 10.97 0.30
C GLU A 184 4.98 11.47 -0.38
N LEU A 185 4.00 10.59 -0.61
CA LEU A 185 2.69 10.98 -1.16
C LEU A 185 2.00 12.04 -0.27
N GLU A 186 2.00 11.82 1.05
CA GLU A 186 1.41 12.73 2.03
C GLU A 186 2.10 14.10 2.04
N ASP A 187 3.42 14.14 2.18
CA ASP A 187 4.16 15.40 2.29
C ASP A 187 4.12 16.21 0.97
N ARG A 188 4.20 15.54 -0.19
CA ARG A 188 4.08 16.21 -1.49
C ARG A 188 2.67 16.76 -1.72
N ALA A 189 1.65 15.98 -1.39
CA ALA A 189 0.28 16.47 -1.47
C ALA A 189 0.04 17.65 -0.51
N PHE A 190 0.61 17.59 0.68
CA PHE A 190 0.51 18.65 1.68
C PHE A 190 1.15 19.97 1.20
N GLU A 191 2.33 19.92 0.56
CA GLU A 191 2.96 21.09 -0.07
C GLU A 191 2.02 21.81 -1.05
N ILE A 192 1.18 21.06 -1.77
CA ILE A 192 0.30 21.61 -2.81
C ILE A 192 -1.02 22.11 -2.22
N LEU A 193 -1.61 21.36 -1.30
CA LEU A 193 -2.92 21.70 -0.72
C LEU A 193 -2.83 22.81 0.31
N LYS A 194 -1.71 22.87 1.04
CA LYS A 194 -1.49 23.72 2.22
C LYS A 194 -0.04 24.25 2.23
N PRO A 195 0.34 25.07 1.22
CA PRO A 195 1.71 25.52 1.04
C PRO A 195 2.23 26.35 2.21
N GLU A 196 1.40 27.26 2.75
CA GLU A 196 1.76 28.13 3.87
C GLU A 196 2.05 27.30 5.14
N GLU A 197 1.15 26.38 5.50
CA GLU A 197 1.34 25.52 6.67
C GLU A 197 2.53 24.56 6.50
N SER A 198 2.74 24.04 5.30
CA SER A 198 3.91 23.22 4.98
C SER A 198 5.22 23.98 5.12
N GLN A 199 5.25 25.22 4.62
CA GLN A 199 6.41 26.09 4.73
C GLN A 199 6.70 26.46 6.19
N LEU A 200 5.69 26.81 6.99
CA LEU A 200 5.86 27.10 8.41
C LEU A 200 6.47 25.92 9.18
N ILE A 201 5.99 24.70 8.93
CA ILE A 201 6.55 23.49 9.56
C ILE A 201 7.99 23.27 9.09
N GLN A 202 8.29 23.47 7.80
CA GLN A 202 9.63 23.31 7.25
C GLN A 202 10.61 24.35 7.82
N GLU A 203 10.21 25.62 7.90
CA GLU A 203 11.03 26.70 8.48
C GLU A 203 11.28 26.45 9.95
N TYR A 204 10.26 26.01 10.69
CA TYR A 204 10.42 25.60 12.08
C TYR A 204 11.41 24.43 12.18
N TYR A 205 11.32 23.42 11.32
CA TYR A 205 12.29 22.32 11.31
C TYR A 205 13.70 22.80 10.99
N ASN A 206 13.85 23.68 10.02
CA ASN A 206 15.17 24.21 9.65
C ASN A 206 15.77 25.07 10.78
N ARG A 207 14.96 25.89 11.46
CA ARG A 207 15.40 26.74 12.56
C ARG A 207 15.86 25.94 13.77
N ASN A 208 15.13 24.88 14.12
CA ASN A 208 15.41 24.08 15.32
C ASN A 208 16.31 22.88 15.04
N PHE A 209 16.42 22.42 13.79
CA PHE A 209 17.11 21.17 13.42
C PHE A 209 17.94 21.25 12.12
N GLY A 210 17.88 22.34 11.35
CA GLY A 210 18.38 22.41 9.96
C GLY A 210 19.86 22.77 9.78
N SER A 211 20.56 23.15 10.84
CA SER A 211 21.99 23.45 10.75
C SER A 211 22.62 23.45 12.13
N GLN A 212 23.61 22.58 12.32
CA GLN A 212 24.52 22.42 13.47
C GLN A 212 24.00 21.57 14.65
N HIS A 213 24.70 20.45 14.83
CA HIS A 213 24.58 19.44 15.90
C HIS A 213 24.58 20.03 17.32
N GLY A 214 23.48 19.85 18.03
CA GLY A 214 23.42 20.06 19.47
C GLY A 214 22.54 19.01 20.11
N GLU A 215 21.27 19.33 20.31
CA GLU A 215 20.41 18.54 21.19
C GLU A 215 20.08 17.14 20.66
N MET A 216 19.73 17.00 19.38
CA MET A 216 19.34 15.70 18.83
C MET A 216 20.49 14.69 18.83
N ASP A 217 21.70 15.12 18.48
CA ASP A 217 22.89 14.26 18.46
C ASP A 217 23.41 13.98 19.88
N LEU A 218 23.30 14.95 20.79
CA LEU A 218 23.58 14.75 22.21
C LEU A 218 22.63 13.71 22.81
N ILE A 219 21.32 13.84 22.60
CA ILE A 219 20.32 12.87 23.07
C ILE A 219 20.55 11.50 22.40
N THR A 220 20.80 11.47 21.09
CA THR A 220 21.13 10.23 20.36
C THR A 220 22.33 9.53 21.00
N SER A 221 23.38 10.28 21.31
CA SER A 221 24.60 9.76 21.94
C SER A 221 24.35 9.30 23.38
N GLU A 222 23.56 10.04 24.14
CA GLU A 222 23.16 9.70 25.52
C GLU A 222 22.37 8.39 25.56
N LEU A 223 21.36 8.26 24.70
CA LEU A 223 20.56 7.04 24.57
C LEU A 223 21.44 5.86 24.11
N ALA A 224 22.31 6.07 23.14
CA ALA A 224 23.21 5.03 22.63
C ALA A 224 24.20 4.55 23.71
N ASN A 225 24.84 5.47 24.43
CA ASN A 225 25.75 5.15 25.53
C ASN A 225 25.05 4.38 26.66
N THR A 226 23.82 4.76 26.99
CA THR A 226 23.01 4.07 28.00
C THR A 226 22.76 2.61 27.63
N LEU A 227 22.45 2.35 26.37
CA LEU A 227 22.25 0.99 25.86
C LEU A 227 23.57 0.21 25.74
N LEU A 228 24.67 0.87 25.34
CA LEU A 228 26.01 0.27 25.27
C LEU A 228 26.52 -0.15 26.66
N ASN A 229 26.30 0.66 27.69
CA ASN A 229 26.68 0.35 29.07
C ASN A 229 26.00 -0.91 29.61
N ARG A 230 24.89 -1.34 29.00
CA ARG A 230 24.18 -2.58 29.31
C ARG A 230 24.52 -3.72 28.35
N SER A 231 25.54 -3.55 27.50
CA SER A 231 25.96 -4.52 26.49
C SER A 231 24.81 -4.96 25.59
N ILE A 232 23.99 -4.00 25.12
CA ILE A 232 22.92 -4.25 24.15
C ILE A 232 23.40 -3.77 22.78
N PRO A 233 23.63 -4.66 21.81
CA PRO A 233 24.02 -4.25 20.46
C PRO A 233 22.86 -3.53 19.74
N HIS A 234 23.12 -2.33 19.24
CA HIS A 234 22.09 -1.53 18.56
C HIS A 234 22.69 -0.51 17.59
N SER A 235 21.84 0.00 16.70
CA SER A 235 22.06 1.25 15.95
C SER A 235 20.94 2.21 16.31
N LEU A 236 21.28 3.47 16.61
CA LEU A 236 20.30 4.48 17.01
C LEU A 236 20.47 5.71 16.14
N TYR A 237 19.36 6.23 15.63
CA TYR A 237 19.33 7.53 14.98
C TYR A 237 18.01 8.23 15.31
N GLY A 238 18.07 9.55 15.45
CA GLY A 238 16.86 10.35 15.48
C GLY A 238 16.34 10.62 14.07
N ARG A 239 15.02 10.82 13.95
CA ARG A 239 14.39 11.32 12.74
C ARG A 239 13.35 12.38 13.06
N MET A 240 13.21 13.35 12.17
CA MET A 240 12.09 14.27 12.20
C MET A 240 10.82 13.57 11.72
N LYS A 241 9.68 13.98 12.30
CA LYS A 241 8.36 13.54 11.82
C LYS A 241 8.08 14.17 10.45
N ALA A 242 7.32 13.45 9.62
CA ALA A 242 6.86 13.97 8.33
C ALA A 242 5.98 15.22 8.55
N ARG A 243 6.03 16.19 7.64
CA ARG A 243 5.35 17.48 7.80
C ARG A 243 3.84 17.30 7.90
N TYR A 244 3.27 16.47 7.03
CA TYR A 244 1.85 16.18 7.04
C TYR A 244 1.42 15.44 8.31
N SER A 245 2.26 14.55 8.86
CA SER A 245 1.97 13.88 10.14
C SER A 245 1.91 14.86 11.30
N THR A 246 2.76 15.89 11.31
CA THR A 246 2.75 16.97 12.30
C THR A 246 1.49 17.83 12.16
N TYR A 247 1.13 18.18 10.93
CA TYR A 247 -0.11 18.91 10.65
C TYR A 247 -1.37 18.13 11.05
N ARG A 248 -1.41 16.81 10.81
CA ARG A 248 -2.51 15.96 11.25
C ARG A 248 -2.63 15.90 12.77
N LYS A 249 -1.51 15.84 13.49
CA LYS A 249 -1.51 15.91 14.96
C LYS A 249 -2.00 17.26 15.45
N PHE A 250 -1.60 18.35 14.81
CA PHE A 250 -2.12 19.70 15.09
C PHE A 250 -3.65 19.73 15.03
N LEU A 251 -4.23 19.24 13.93
CA LEU A 251 -5.68 19.19 13.77
C LEU A 251 -6.39 18.30 14.81
N ALA A 252 -5.76 17.20 15.22
CA ALA A 252 -6.34 16.25 16.18
C ALA A 252 -6.25 16.71 17.64
N ASP A 253 -5.09 17.27 18.02
CA ASP A 253 -4.80 17.65 19.41
C ASP A 253 -5.37 19.03 19.75
N ASN A 254 -5.62 19.89 18.75
CA ASN A 254 -5.99 21.28 19.03
C ASN A 254 -6.84 21.94 17.92
N PRO A 255 -8.14 21.63 17.80
CA PRO A 255 -8.95 22.12 16.70
C PRO A 255 -9.14 23.65 16.67
N HIS A 256 -9.09 24.35 17.81
CA HIS A 256 -9.56 25.76 17.88
C HIS A 256 -8.85 26.71 18.88
N ALA A 257 -7.70 26.38 19.50
CA ALA A 257 -7.12 27.24 20.56
C ALA A 257 -5.75 27.86 20.28
N LEU A 258 -4.93 27.30 19.37
CA LEU A 258 -3.57 27.80 19.08
C LEU A 258 -3.38 27.99 17.57
N SER A 259 -2.61 29.01 17.17
CA SER A 259 -2.08 29.07 15.81
C SER A 259 -1.11 27.90 15.56
N LEU A 260 -0.88 27.52 14.31
CA LEU A 260 0.08 26.46 13.97
C LEU A 260 1.47 26.76 14.55
N GLU A 261 1.90 28.02 14.52
CA GLU A 261 3.17 28.48 15.08
C GLU A 261 3.25 28.25 16.59
N GLN A 262 2.20 28.65 17.34
CA GLN A 262 2.12 28.43 18.78
C GLN A 262 2.05 26.94 19.13
N TYR A 263 1.33 26.15 18.33
CA TYR A 263 1.31 24.70 18.49
C TYR A 263 2.68 24.08 18.22
N LEU A 264 3.41 24.59 17.23
CA LEU A 264 4.79 24.17 17.00
C LEU A 264 5.65 24.51 18.22
N GLU A 265 5.50 25.64 18.90
CA GLU A 265 6.31 25.91 20.10
C GLU A 265 6.01 24.98 21.29
N THR A 266 4.77 24.47 21.41
CA THR A 266 4.33 23.61 22.53
C THR A 266 4.54 22.11 22.30
N LEU A 267 4.77 21.70 21.06
CA LEU A 267 4.96 20.31 20.70
C LEU A 267 6.34 19.79 21.14
N HIS A 268 6.40 19.14 22.30
CA HIS A 268 7.61 18.45 22.77
C HIS A 268 7.85 17.07 22.09
N ASP A 269 6.86 16.50 21.39
CA ASP A 269 6.90 15.18 20.73
C ASP A 269 7.43 15.22 19.27
N LYS A 270 8.47 16.00 18.98
CA LYS A 270 8.89 16.31 17.59
C LYS A 270 9.98 15.41 17.03
N ILE A 271 10.81 14.89 17.91
CA ILE A 271 11.89 13.97 17.55
C ILE A 271 11.40 12.57 17.84
N ALA A 272 11.50 11.69 16.83
CA ALA A 272 11.31 10.27 17.02
C ALA A 272 12.68 9.60 16.94
N PHE A 273 13.04 8.84 17.96
CA PHE A 273 14.26 8.03 17.92
C PHE A 273 13.93 6.64 17.41
N THR A 274 14.77 6.11 16.52
CA THR A 274 14.67 4.74 16.04
C THR A 274 15.85 3.95 16.55
N VAL A 275 15.56 2.88 17.30
CA VAL A 275 16.52 1.90 17.78
C VAL A 275 16.38 0.64 16.94
N ILE A 276 17.44 0.31 16.21
CA ILE A 276 17.57 -0.94 15.45
C ILE A 276 18.38 -1.92 16.30
N ALA A 277 17.70 -2.88 16.91
CA ALA A 277 18.30 -3.96 17.69
C ALA A 277 18.66 -5.17 16.81
N GLN A 278 19.49 -6.08 17.33
CA GLN A 278 19.89 -7.30 16.61
C GLN A 278 18.80 -8.39 16.64
N SER A 279 18.11 -8.55 17.77
CA SER A 279 17.06 -9.57 17.93
C SER A 279 15.78 -9.01 18.59
N PRO A 280 14.64 -9.72 18.49
CA PRO A 280 13.43 -9.34 19.22
C PRO A 280 13.64 -9.25 20.73
N GLU A 281 14.44 -10.13 21.33
CA GLU A 281 14.80 -10.09 22.75
C GLU A 281 15.55 -8.80 23.09
N ASP A 282 16.49 -8.39 22.24
CA ASP A 282 17.20 -7.13 22.40
C ASP A 282 16.27 -5.91 22.27
N CYS A 283 15.20 -5.97 21.45
CA CYS A 283 14.18 -4.91 21.43
C CYS A 283 13.54 -4.72 22.81
N TYR A 284 13.20 -5.80 23.51
CA TYR A 284 12.63 -5.73 24.86
C TYR A 284 13.67 -5.31 25.92
N ARG A 285 14.94 -5.72 25.77
CA ARG A 285 16.04 -5.21 26.60
C ARG A 285 16.23 -3.70 26.43
N CYS A 286 16.19 -3.19 25.20
CA CYS A 286 16.20 -1.76 24.91
C CYS A 286 15.02 -1.05 25.57
N LEU A 287 13.79 -1.58 25.41
CA LEU A 287 12.58 -1.01 26.02
C LEU A 287 12.73 -0.88 27.53
N SER A 288 13.10 -1.97 28.21
CA SER A 288 13.22 -1.99 29.67
C SER A 288 14.32 -1.04 30.18
N THR A 289 15.44 -0.96 29.46
CA THR A 289 16.56 -0.09 29.82
C THR A 289 16.16 1.37 29.64
N LEU A 290 15.67 1.77 28.46
CA LEU A 290 15.31 3.15 28.19
C LEU A 290 14.21 3.66 29.12
N ARG A 291 13.20 2.84 29.44
CA ARG A 291 12.14 3.24 30.36
C ARG A 291 12.58 3.37 31.82
N ARG A 292 13.60 2.62 32.23
CA ARG A 292 14.14 2.72 33.59
C ARG A 292 15.00 3.98 33.74
N GLU A 293 15.85 4.26 32.77
CA GLU A 293 16.80 5.38 32.83
C GLU A 293 16.14 6.71 32.44
N PHE A 294 15.10 6.68 31.60
CA PHE A 294 14.39 7.87 31.09
C PHE A 294 12.85 7.76 31.30
N PRO A 295 12.38 7.76 32.56
CA PRO A 295 10.97 7.58 32.87
C PRO A 295 10.11 8.74 32.33
N SER A 296 9.07 8.44 31.55
CA SER A 296 8.12 9.44 31.05
C SER A 296 6.78 9.39 31.79
N ALA A 297 6.15 10.56 31.97
CA ALA A 297 4.76 10.65 32.42
C ALA A 297 3.79 9.92 31.46
N LYS A 298 4.13 9.84 30.17
CA LYS A 298 3.38 9.05 29.17
C LYS A 298 3.77 7.58 29.27
N ASN A 299 3.11 6.84 30.15
CA ASN A 299 3.32 5.40 30.33
C ASN A 299 2.59 4.55 29.25
N ILE A 300 2.82 4.85 27.97
CA ILE A 300 2.21 4.14 26.85
C ILE A 300 3.27 3.25 26.20
N VAL A 301 2.94 1.97 26.02
CA VAL A 301 3.70 1.02 25.20
C VAL A 301 2.75 0.40 24.19
N LYS A 302 3.08 0.55 22.90
CA LYS A 302 2.40 -0.16 21.81
C LYS A 302 3.35 -1.22 21.29
N ASP A 303 3.07 -2.47 21.63
CA ASP A 303 3.89 -3.61 21.21
C ASP A 303 3.36 -4.20 19.90
N TYR A 304 3.86 -3.67 18.78
CA TYR A 304 3.58 -4.22 17.46
C TYR A 304 4.52 -5.37 17.07
N ILE A 305 5.45 -5.80 17.93
CA ILE A 305 6.20 -7.03 17.70
C ILE A 305 5.33 -8.22 18.08
N ALA A 306 4.72 -8.19 19.25
CA ALA A 306 3.79 -9.21 19.72
C ALA A 306 2.45 -9.17 18.96
N ASN A 307 1.94 -7.97 18.68
CA ASN A 307 0.69 -7.75 17.95
C ASN A 307 0.94 -6.91 16.68
N PRO A 308 1.47 -7.51 15.61
CA PRO A 308 1.74 -6.79 14.36
C PRO A 308 0.50 -6.06 13.86
N LYS A 309 0.73 -4.90 13.23
CA LYS A 309 -0.35 -4.24 12.51
C LYS A 309 -0.81 -5.11 11.33
N PRO A 310 -2.01 -4.88 10.82
CA PRO A 310 -2.59 -5.62 9.69
C PRO A 310 -1.71 -5.60 8.43
N ASN A 311 -1.06 -4.46 8.14
CA ASN A 311 -0.08 -4.31 7.07
C ASN A 311 1.27 -5.05 7.31
N GLY A 312 1.38 -5.81 8.41
CA GLY A 312 2.58 -6.53 8.82
C GLY A 312 3.59 -5.68 9.59
N TYR A 313 3.30 -4.40 9.84
CA TYR A 313 4.23 -3.49 10.52
C TYR A 313 4.56 -3.98 11.93
N ARG A 314 5.87 -3.98 12.26
CA ARG A 314 6.40 -4.45 13.55
C ARG A 314 7.37 -3.45 14.17
N SER A 315 7.10 -3.02 15.39
CA SER A 315 7.96 -2.17 16.23
C SER A 315 7.35 -2.06 17.62
N ILE A 316 8.16 -1.85 18.65
CA ILE A 316 7.68 -1.34 19.93
C ILE A 316 7.71 0.19 19.87
N HIS A 317 6.59 0.84 20.18
CA HIS A 317 6.53 2.29 20.35
C HIS A 317 6.35 2.63 21.82
N THR A 318 7.15 3.56 22.32
CA THR A 318 7.03 4.07 23.68
C THR A 318 7.45 5.54 23.76
N TYR A 319 7.23 6.16 24.91
CA TYR A 319 7.67 7.51 25.20
C TYR A 319 8.70 7.48 26.34
N ILE A 320 9.77 8.23 26.17
CA ILE A 320 10.78 8.48 27.19
C ILE A 320 10.88 9.98 27.48
N ALA A 321 11.29 10.36 28.68
CA ALA A 321 11.59 11.75 29.00
C ALA A 321 13.10 11.97 28.89
N VAL A 322 13.50 12.83 27.96
CA VAL A 322 14.89 13.28 27.80
C VAL A 322 14.97 14.73 28.27
N GLN A 323 16.16 15.18 28.69
CA GLN A 323 16.54 16.56 29.06
C GLN A 323 15.37 17.57 29.22
N ASN A 324 15.16 18.06 30.45
CA ASN A 324 14.02 18.94 30.83
C ASN A 324 12.64 18.27 30.73
N ASP A 325 12.55 16.96 30.98
CA ASP A 325 11.31 16.17 30.96
C ASP A 325 10.54 16.20 29.62
N ILE A 326 11.25 16.45 28.51
CA ILE A 326 10.68 16.52 27.17
C ILE A 326 10.29 15.10 26.72
N PRO A 327 8.99 14.79 26.49
CA PRO A 327 8.56 13.47 26.04
C PRO A 327 8.95 13.23 24.57
N CYS A 328 9.82 12.25 24.33
CA CYS A 328 10.24 11.82 23.01
C CYS A 328 9.70 10.42 22.68
N GLU A 329 9.22 10.24 21.47
CA GLU A 329 8.78 8.94 20.95
C GLU A 329 10.00 8.09 20.57
N VAL A 330 10.03 6.83 21.02
CA VAL A 330 11.06 5.86 20.65
C VAL A 330 10.41 4.67 19.97
N GLN A 331 10.96 4.31 18.81
CA GLN A 331 10.57 3.16 18.02
C GLN A 331 11.69 2.13 18.05
N ILE A 332 11.42 0.97 18.63
CA ILE A 332 12.41 -0.11 18.78
C ILE A 332 12.00 -1.26 17.88
N LYS A 333 12.91 -1.75 17.06
CA LYS A 333 12.66 -2.82 16.07
C LYS A 333 13.97 -3.49 15.68
N THR A 334 13.90 -4.68 15.08
CA THR A 334 15.08 -5.32 14.50
C THR A 334 15.42 -4.75 13.13
N ARG A 335 16.60 -5.08 12.59
CA ARG A 335 16.96 -4.71 11.21
C ARG A 335 15.95 -5.24 10.19
N ASP A 336 15.59 -6.52 10.27
CA ASP A 336 14.59 -7.12 9.38
C ASP A 336 13.22 -6.44 9.46
N MET A 337 12.79 -6.08 10.68
CA MET A 337 11.55 -5.33 10.88
C MET A 337 11.64 -3.91 10.31
N HIS A 338 12.80 -3.26 10.43
CA HIS A 338 13.01 -1.93 9.85
C HIS A 338 12.90 -1.97 8.33
N GLU A 339 13.64 -2.86 7.67
CA GLU A 339 13.59 -3.06 6.21
C GLU A 339 12.17 -3.37 5.74
N PHE A 340 11.47 -4.29 6.43
CA PHE A 340 10.07 -4.60 6.12
C PHE A 340 9.17 -3.38 6.24
N ASN A 341 9.31 -2.57 7.29
CA ASN A 341 8.46 -1.41 7.52
C ASN A 341 8.69 -0.27 6.52
N GLU A 342 9.92 -0.13 6.00
CA GLU A 342 10.26 0.94 5.06
C GLU A 342 9.88 0.58 3.62
N HIS A 343 10.18 -0.66 3.21
CA HIS A 343 10.09 -1.13 1.82
C HIS A 343 8.87 -2.03 1.55
N GLY A 344 8.20 -2.51 2.60
CA GLY A 344 7.02 -3.35 2.51
C GLY A 344 7.30 -4.84 2.20
N PRO A 345 6.24 -5.64 2.02
CA PRO A 345 6.31 -7.09 1.86
C PRO A 345 6.87 -7.54 0.51
N ALA A 346 6.80 -6.71 -0.55
CA ALA A 346 7.35 -7.04 -1.85
C ALA A 346 8.90 -7.11 -1.82
N ALA A 347 9.53 -6.11 -1.20
CA ALA A 347 10.98 -6.08 -0.95
C ALA A 347 11.43 -7.20 0.00
N HIS A 348 10.62 -7.51 1.03
CA HIS A 348 10.95 -8.54 2.01
C HIS A 348 10.76 -9.98 1.50
N ALA A 349 9.76 -10.23 0.65
CA ALA A 349 9.57 -11.53 -0.01
C ALA A 349 10.77 -11.86 -0.91
N PHE A 350 11.31 -10.85 -1.58
CA PHE A 350 12.52 -10.94 -2.39
C PHE A 350 13.77 -11.22 -1.56
N TYR A 351 13.96 -10.52 -0.42
CA TYR A 351 15.08 -10.78 0.49
C TYR A 351 15.09 -12.22 1.02
N LYS A 352 13.92 -12.81 1.32
CA LYS A 352 13.81 -14.21 1.74
C LYS A 352 13.98 -15.22 0.59
N LEU A 353 13.64 -14.86 -0.65
CA LEU A 353 13.85 -15.71 -1.84
C LEU A 353 15.34 -15.94 -2.13
N ILE A 354 16.20 -14.98 -1.81
CA ILE A 354 17.66 -15.11 -1.94
C ILE A 354 18.24 -16.10 -0.88
N GLY A 355 17.50 -16.41 0.20
CA GLY A 355 17.98 -17.22 1.32
C GLY A 355 17.50 -18.68 1.42
N ARG A 356 16.33 -19.08 0.86
CA ARG A 356 15.79 -20.46 0.95
C ARG A 356 14.89 -20.83 -0.24
N LYS A 357 14.82 -22.14 -0.55
CA LYS A 357 14.00 -22.80 -1.58
C LYS A 357 12.66 -22.09 -1.86
N ARG A 358 12.35 -21.93 -3.16
CA ARG A 358 11.06 -21.48 -3.73
C ARG A 358 9.87 -21.88 -2.87
N GLY A 359 9.41 -20.93 -2.06
CA GLY A 359 8.18 -20.97 -1.30
C GLY A 359 7.66 -19.54 -1.26
N SER A 360 6.54 -19.30 -1.94
CA SER A 360 5.86 -18.01 -2.04
C SER A 360 5.66 -17.41 -0.64
N LEU A 361 6.44 -16.37 -0.33
CA LEU A 361 6.38 -15.63 0.95
C LEU A 361 5.60 -14.33 0.84
N LEU A 362 5.04 -14.04 -0.35
CA LEU A 362 3.92 -13.11 -0.43
C LEU A 362 2.74 -13.80 0.25
N SER A 363 2.50 -13.42 1.51
CA SER A 363 1.25 -13.53 2.26
C SER A 363 0.68 -14.94 2.47
N THR A 364 0.49 -15.35 3.73
CA THR A 364 -0.65 -16.24 3.99
C THR A 364 -1.90 -15.58 3.39
N PRO A 365 -2.76 -16.33 2.67
CA PRO A 365 -4.03 -15.83 2.16
C PRO A 365 -4.77 -14.97 3.18
N GLU A 366 -4.68 -15.36 4.46
CA GLU A 366 -5.20 -14.68 5.64
C GLU A 366 -4.71 -13.23 5.82
N ASN A 367 -3.42 -12.94 5.65
CA ASN A 367 -2.88 -11.58 5.80
C ASN A 367 -3.29 -10.67 4.64
N LYS A 368 -3.32 -11.21 3.41
CA LYS A 368 -3.88 -10.50 2.25
C LYS A 368 -5.35 -10.20 2.49
N ILE A 369 -6.14 -11.21 2.85
CA ILE A 369 -7.57 -11.08 3.13
C ILE A 369 -7.82 -10.08 4.27
N MET A 370 -7.01 -10.05 5.33
CA MET A 370 -7.16 -9.11 6.45
C MET A 370 -6.85 -7.66 6.04
N GLN A 371 -5.74 -7.42 5.35
CA GLN A 371 -5.41 -6.09 4.80
C GLN A 371 -6.50 -5.63 3.82
N ILE A 372 -6.97 -6.54 3.00
CA ILE A 372 -8.02 -6.27 2.03
C ILE A 372 -9.37 -6.00 2.71
N LYS A 373 -9.71 -6.72 3.78
CA LYS A 373 -10.90 -6.45 4.63
C LYS A 373 -10.86 -5.06 5.25
N GLU A 374 -9.69 -4.61 5.69
CA GLU A 374 -9.54 -3.26 6.23
C GLU A 374 -9.70 -2.17 5.18
N LEU A 375 -9.23 -2.39 3.95
CA LEU A 375 -9.55 -1.49 2.84
C LEU A 375 -11.04 -1.44 2.52
N LEU A 376 -11.73 -2.59 2.57
CA LEU A 376 -13.17 -2.65 2.32
C LEU A 376 -13.94 -1.89 3.40
N ASN A 377 -13.58 -2.09 4.67
CA ASN A 377 -14.15 -1.34 5.79
C ASN A 377 -13.86 0.17 5.69
N TRP A 378 -12.64 0.54 5.27
CA TRP A 378 -12.25 1.94 5.06
C TRP A 378 -13.00 2.57 3.88
N LYS A 379 -13.15 1.86 2.75
CA LYS A 379 -14.00 2.27 1.62
C LYS A 379 -15.44 2.50 2.09
N ASP A 380 -16.00 1.59 2.86
CA ASP A 380 -17.36 1.70 3.37
C ASP A 380 -17.49 2.91 4.33
N SER A 381 -16.47 3.23 5.14
CA SER A 381 -16.46 4.44 5.95
C SER A 381 -16.45 5.74 5.13
N ILE A 382 -15.65 5.83 4.07
CA ILE A 382 -15.58 7.01 3.19
C ILE A 382 -16.87 7.19 2.38
N LEU A 383 -17.43 6.10 1.87
CA LEU A 383 -18.69 6.15 1.14
C LEU A 383 -19.86 6.56 2.03
N ASN A 384 -19.87 6.13 3.30
CA ASN A 384 -20.91 6.50 4.27
C ASN A 384 -20.80 7.96 4.74
N GLU A 385 -19.59 8.52 4.85
CA GLU A 385 -19.40 9.94 5.19
C GLU A 385 -19.87 10.88 4.07
N ASN A 386 -19.54 10.54 2.81
CA ASN A 386 -19.93 11.35 1.64
C ASN A 386 -21.40 11.19 1.24
N GLN A 387 -22.06 10.06 1.57
CA GLN A 387 -23.49 9.85 1.30
C GLN A 387 -24.44 10.77 2.09
N LYS A 388 -23.95 11.51 3.10
CA LYS A 388 -24.76 12.57 3.74
C LYS A 388 -25.06 13.74 2.80
N ALA A 389 -24.38 13.85 1.65
CA ALA A 389 -24.57 14.94 0.68
C ALA A 389 -25.36 14.56 -0.59
N THR A 390 -25.76 13.32 -0.81
CA THR A 390 -26.51 12.96 -2.03
C THR A 390 -27.55 11.88 -1.76
N LYS A 391 -28.76 12.31 -1.40
CA LYS A 391 -29.96 11.49 -1.61
C LYS A 391 -30.16 11.32 -3.11
N LEU A 392 -30.46 10.08 -3.52
CA LEU A 392 -30.82 9.59 -4.86
C LEU A 392 -29.64 9.14 -5.73
N THR A 393 -29.35 7.84 -5.70
CA THR A 393 -29.60 6.94 -6.83
C THR A 393 -29.41 5.49 -6.38
N THR A 394 -30.33 4.64 -6.82
CA THR A 394 -30.47 3.22 -6.48
C THR A 394 -29.33 2.38 -7.06
N PHE A 395 -28.10 2.59 -6.60
CA PHE A 395 -27.01 1.66 -6.86
C PHE A 395 -27.19 0.45 -5.95
N HIS A 396 -27.39 -0.72 -6.55
CA HIS A 396 -27.21 -1.96 -5.81
C HIS A 396 -25.74 -1.97 -5.40
N SER A 397 -25.48 -1.80 -4.10
CA SER A 397 -24.15 -2.05 -3.55
C SER A 397 -23.70 -3.45 -4.02
N GLN A 398 -22.43 -3.61 -4.32
CA GLN A 398 -21.86 -4.92 -4.65
C GLN A 398 -20.93 -5.31 -3.50
N ILE A 399 -20.90 -6.59 -3.19
CA ILE A 399 -20.03 -7.17 -2.16
C ILE A 399 -18.90 -7.96 -2.84
N TYR A 400 -17.72 -7.93 -2.24
CA TYR A 400 -16.56 -8.71 -2.67
C TYR A 400 -16.34 -9.84 -1.68
N VAL A 401 -16.44 -11.07 -2.16
CA VAL A 401 -16.33 -12.29 -1.36
C VAL A 401 -15.12 -13.07 -1.84
N PHE A 402 -14.30 -13.56 -0.92
CA PHE A 402 -13.04 -14.22 -1.20
C PHE A 402 -13.22 -15.73 -1.21
N THR A 403 -12.51 -16.41 -2.09
CA THR A 403 -12.29 -17.86 -1.96
C THR A 403 -11.24 -18.13 -0.88
N PRO A 404 -11.13 -19.35 -0.35
CA PRO A 404 -10.04 -19.73 0.58
C PRO A 404 -8.64 -19.58 -0.03
N LYS A 405 -8.56 -19.49 -1.36
CA LYS A 405 -7.31 -19.25 -2.11
C LYS A 405 -6.99 -17.77 -2.32
N ALA A 406 -7.80 -16.87 -1.74
CA ALA A 406 -7.74 -15.41 -1.89
C ALA A 406 -8.13 -14.88 -3.29
N ASP A 407 -8.81 -15.67 -4.12
CA ASP A 407 -9.43 -15.15 -5.34
C ASP A 407 -10.67 -14.31 -4.96
N VAL A 408 -10.90 -13.20 -5.66
CA VAL A 408 -12.06 -12.32 -5.37
C VAL A 408 -13.20 -12.59 -6.33
N ILE A 409 -14.41 -12.68 -5.78
CA ILE A 409 -15.65 -12.82 -6.53
C ILE A 409 -16.56 -11.64 -6.22
N GLU A 410 -17.02 -10.97 -7.28
CA GLU A 410 -17.97 -9.86 -7.22
C GLU A 410 -19.40 -10.40 -7.23
N LEU A 411 -20.19 -10.00 -6.24
CA LEU A 411 -21.60 -10.37 -6.12
C LEU A 411 -22.46 -9.15 -5.79
N PRO A 412 -23.76 -9.13 -6.12
CA PRO A 412 -24.65 -8.06 -5.68
C PRO A 412 -24.82 -8.07 -4.16
N ASN A 413 -25.24 -6.94 -3.58
CA ASN A 413 -25.63 -6.90 -2.18
C ASN A 413 -26.72 -7.93 -1.92
N ASP A 414 -26.72 -8.44 -0.70
CA ASP A 414 -27.58 -9.52 -0.25
C ASP A 414 -27.32 -10.90 -0.87
N ALA A 415 -26.27 -11.06 -1.70
CA ALA A 415 -25.95 -12.34 -2.29
C ALA A 415 -25.65 -13.42 -1.25
N THR A 416 -25.97 -14.65 -1.61
CA THR A 416 -25.89 -15.81 -0.72
C THR A 416 -24.76 -16.75 -1.15
N PRO A 417 -24.34 -17.71 -0.30
CA PRO A 417 -23.41 -18.75 -0.69
C PRO A 417 -23.81 -19.51 -1.97
N ILE A 418 -25.12 -19.60 -2.28
CA ILE A 418 -25.60 -20.18 -3.54
C ILE A 418 -25.14 -19.35 -4.73
N ASP A 419 -25.32 -18.03 -4.66
CA ASP A 419 -24.89 -17.10 -5.72
C ASP A 419 -23.38 -17.19 -5.94
N PHE A 420 -22.61 -17.26 -4.85
CA PHE A 420 -21.15 -17.45 -4.90
C PHE A 420 -20.75 -18.77 -5.55
N ALA A 421 -21.39 -19.89 -5.19
CA ALA A 421 -21.09 -21.21 -5.76
C ALA A 421 -21.34 -21.27 -7.27
N TYR A 422 -22.46 -20.73 -7.75
CA TYR A 422 -22.78 -20.66 -9.17
C TYR A 422 -21.94 -19.64 -9.95
N HIS A 423 -21.39 -18.63 -9.26
CA HIS A 423 -20.41 -17.71 -9.85
C HIS A 423 -19.05 -18.37 -10.04
N ILE A 424 -18.61 -19.24 -9.13
CA ILE A 424 -17.35 -20.00 -9.31
C ILE A 424 -17.49 -20.94 -10.51
N HIS A 425 -18.48 -21.83 -10.47
CA HIS A 425 -18.71 -22.80 -11.53
C HIS A 425 -20.06 -23.50 -11.33
N THR A 426 -20.82 -23.74 -12.42
CA THR A 426 -22.13 -24.42 -12.36
C THR A 426 -22.07 -25.76 -11.62
N LYS A 427 -21.08 -26.63 -11.91
CA LYS A 427 -20.86 -27.89 -11.19
C LYS A 427 -20.65 -27.75 -9.67
N ILE A 428 -20.04 -26.66 -9.21
CA ILE A 428 -19.84 -26.39 -7.78
C ILE A 428 -21.17 -25.93 -7.17
N GLY A 429 -21.90 -25.07 -7.87
CA GLY A 429 -23.28 -24.69 -7.56
C GLY A 429 -24.19 -25.91 -7.41
N ASP A 430 -24.30 -26.74 -8.46
CA ASP A 430 -25.16 -27.94 -8.47
C ASP A 430 -24.82 -28.91 -7.33
N GLY A 431 -23.52 -29.08 -7.04
CA GLY A 431 -23.02 -30.00 -6.02
C GLY A 431 -22.96 -29.45 -4.59
N MET A 432 -23.36 -28.20 -4.37
CA MET A 432 -23.26 -27.52 -3.08
C MET A 432 -24.13 -28.21 -2.00
N ARG A 433 -23.58 -28.38 -0.79
CA ARG A 433 -24.32 -28.85 0.39
C ARG A 433 -24.39 -27.83 1.52
N GLY A 434 -23.42 -26.94 1.56
CA GLY A 434 -23.28 -25.93 2.60
C GLY A 434 -22.10 -25.03 2.31
N ALA A 435 -21.87 -24.08 3.19
CA ALA A 435 -20.75 -23.16 3.07
C ALA A 435 -20.15 -22.84 4.43
N TYR A 436 -18.84 -22.61 4.45
CA TYR A 436 -18.18 -21.90 5.54
C TYR A 436 -17.99 -20.45 5.13
N VAL A 437 -18.29 -19.52 6.04
CA VAL A 437 -17.97 -18.11 5.89
C VAL A 437 -17.05 -17.70 7.04
N ASN A 438 -15.86 -17.21 6.72
CA ASN A 438 -14.80 -16.88 7.67
C ASN A 438 -14.50 -18.04 8.66
N GLY A 439 -14.48 -19.28 8.15
CA GLY A 439 -14.23 -20.49 8.94
C GLY A 439 -15.40 -20.97 9.81
N LYS A 440 -16.55 -20.29 9.79
CA LYS A 440 -17.77 -20.72 10.50
C LYS A 440 -18.79 -21.32 9.54
N PHE A 441 -19.39 -22.44 9.90
CA PHE A 441 -20.43 -23.06 9.08
C PHE A 441 -21.69 -22.18 9.11
N VAL A 442 -22.20 -21.81 7.94
CA VAL A 442 -23.36 -20.93 7.80
C VAL A 442 -24.46 -21.57 6.95
N GLY A 443 -25.69 -21.09 7.12
CA GLY A 443 -26.82 -21.46 6.27
C GLY A 443 -26.60 -21.04 4.81
N ILE A 444 -27.26 -21.74 3.89
CA ILE A 444 -27.22 -21.43 2.45
C ILE A 444 -27.89 -20.09 2.10
N ASP A 445 -28.73 -19.58 3.00
CA ASP A 445 -29.44 -18.30 2.96
C ASP A 445 -28.70 -17.17 3.67
N HIS A 446 -27.53 -17.46 4.26
CA HIS A 446 -26.71 -16.45 4.91
C HIS A 446 -26.37 -15.33 3.92
N THR A 447 -26.59 -14.09 4.34
CA THR A 447 -26.22 -12.93 3.55
C THR A 447 -24.71 -12.71 3.61
N LEU A 448 -24.03 -12.88 2.48
CA LEU A 448 -22.61 -12.62 2.38
C LEU A 448 -22.35 -11.12 2.55
N LYS A 449 -21.24 -10.80 3.21
CA LYS A 449 -20.78 -9.43 3.41
C LYS A 449 -19.48 -9.19 2.68
N ASN A 450 -19.19 -7.91 2.51
CA ASN A 450 -17.95 -7.45 1.93
C ASN A 450 -16.76 -7.95 2.77
N GLY A 451 -15.76 -8.56 2.13
CA GLY A 451 -14.61 -9.12 2.84
C GLY A 451 -14.75 -10.59 3.25
N ASP A 452 -15.94 -11.17 3.21
CA ASP A 452 -16.14 -12.54 3.68
C ASP A 452 -15.33 -13.55 2.88
N VAL A 453 -14.70 -14.51 3.58
CA VAL A 453 -14.07 -15.67 2.94
C VAL A 453 -15.12 -16.78 2.89
N CYS A 454 -15.63 -17.08 1.70
CA CYS A 454 -16.63 -18.12 1.50
C CYS A 454 -15.98 -19.38 0.91
N GLU A 455 -16.11 -20.49 1.63
CA GLU A 455 -15.74 -21.83 1.18
C GLU A 455 -17.00 -22.65 0.91
N ILE A 456 -17.13 -23.16 -0.32
CA ILE A 456 -18.28 -23.98 -0.70
C ILE A 456 -17.95 -25.46 -0.50
N LEU A 457 -18.75 -26.12 0.35
CA LEU A 457 -18.73 -27.57 0.47
C LEU A 457 -19.55 -28.16 -0.68
N SER A 458 -18.86 -28.76 -1.64
CA SER A 458 -19.48 -29.46 -2.77
C SER A 458 -19.14 -30.95 -2.77
N HIS A 459 -20.07 -31.78 -3.24
CA HIS A 459 -19.84 -33.21 -3.37
C HIS A 459 -19.50 -33.58 -4.82
N LYS A 460 -18.48 -34.41 -5.02
CA LYS A 460 -18.14 -34.95 -6.35
C LYS A 460 -19.09 -36.08 -6.71
N GLY A 461 -20.28 -35.71 -7.17
CA GLY A 461 -21.32 -36.62 -7.67
C GLY A 461 -22.56 -35.79 -8.01
N ARG A 462 -23.19 -36.05 -9.17
CA ARG A 462 -24.36 -35.28 -9.64
C ARG A 462 -25.48 -35.33 -8.61
N ARG A 463 -25.64 -34.26 -7.85
CA ARG A 463 -26.89 -33.92 -7.17
C ARG A 463 -27.46 -32.72 -7.89
N LYS A 464 -28.76 -32.75 -8.15
CA LYS A 464 -29.47 -31.59 -8.70
C LYS A 464 -29.66 -30.59 -7.56
N PRO A 465 -29.61 -29.27 -7.83
CA PRO A 465 -29.95 -28.26 -6.83
C PRO A 465 -31.40 -28.43 -6.38
N SER A 466 -31.73 -27.97 -5.16
CA SER A 466 -33.12 -27.94 -4.70
C SER A 466 -33.91 -26.84 -5.40
N ALA A 467 -35.20 -27.06 -5.65
CA ALA A 467 -36.10 -26.03 -6.17
C ALA A 467 -36.20 -24.81 -5.24
N ASP A 468 -36.05 -25.00 -3.94
CA ASP A 468 -36.10 -23.94 -2.93
C ASP A 468 -34.99 -22.89 -3.11
N TRP A 469 -33.88 -23.28 -3.74
CA TRP A 469 -32.74 -22.38 -3.97
C TRP A 469 -33.08 -21.24 -4.94
N LEU A 470 -34.12 -21.39 -5.77
CA LEU A 470 -34.60 -20.31 -6.63
C LEU A 470 -35.13 -19.10 -5.83
N ARG A 471 -35.64 -19.35 -4.62
CA ARG A 471 -36.13 -18.30 -3.72
C ARG A 471 -34.99 -17.64 -2.93
N ILE A 472 -33.93 -18.39 -2.66
CA ILE A 472 -32.79 -17.96 -1.84
C ILE A 472 -31.76 -17.19 -2.68
N ALA A 473 -31.41 -17.72 -3.86
CA ALA A 473 -30.46 -17.10 -4.78
C ALA A 473 -30.94 -15.70 -5.18
N LYS A 474 -30.05 -14.71 -5.11
CA LYS A 474 -30.36 -13.32 -5.46
C LYS A 474 -30.03 -12.98 -6.91
N THR A 475 -29.02 -13.63 -7.48
CA THR A 475 -28.54 -13.35 -8.84
C THR A 475 -29.40 -14.00 -9.91
N ALA A 476 -29.67 -13.25 -11.00
CA ALA A 476 -30.38 -13.78 -12.16
C ALA A 476 -29.60 -14.94 -12.83
N SER A 477 -28.26 -14.86 -12.82
CA SER A 477 -27.38 -15.91 -13.35
C SER A 477 -27.54 -17.22 -12.58
N ALA A 478 -27.45 -17.21 -11.24
CA ALA A 478 -27.63 -18.42 -10.44
C ALA A 478 -29.04 -19.00 -10.62
N ARG A 479 -30.10 -18.18 -10.59
CA ARG A 479 -31.47 -18.64 -10.82
C ARG A 479 -31.65 -19.29 -12.20
N SER A 480 -31.03 -18.72 -13.24
CA SER A 480 -31.07 -19.29 -14.59
C SER A 480 -30.36 -20.64 -14.66
N GLN A 481 -29.17 -20.75 -14.07
CA GLN A 481 -28.40 -22.00 -14.02
C GLN A 481 -29.12 -23.09 -13.21
N ILE A 482 -29.72 -22.74 -12.06
CA ILE A 482 -30.53 -23.65 -11.24
C ILE A 482 -31.73 -24.17 -12.06
N ARG A 483 -32.48 -23.29 -12.72
CA ARG A 483 -33.61 -23.71 -13.59
C ARG A 483 -33.15 -24.68 -14.68
N LYS A 484 -32.03 -24.39 -15.33
CA LYS A 484 -31.46 -25.26 -16.37
C LYS A 484 -31.08 -26.64 -15.82
N SER A 485 -30.45 -26.70 -14.65
CA SER A 485 -30.08 -27.98 -14.01
C SER A 485 -31.31 -28.78 -13.55
N LEU A 486 -32.38 -28.11 -13.08
CA LEU A 486 -33.64 -28.77 -12.71
C LEU A 486 -34.37 -29.36 -13.92
N LEU A 487 -34.32 -28.68 -15.07
CA LEU A 487 -34.99 -29.09 -16.32
C LEU A 487 -34.21 -30.14 -17.12
N SER A 488 -32.88 -30.24 -16.93
CA SER A 488 -32.07 -31.28 -17.55
C SER A 488 -32.47 -32.67 -17.01
N LYS A 489 -32.86 -33.59 -17.90
CA LYS A 489 -33.28 -34.96 -17.55
C LYS A 489 -32.14 -35.73 -16.89
#